data_AF-A0A6J6JLG3-F1
#
_entry.id   AF-A0A6J6JLG3-F1
#
_cell.length_a   1.000
_cell.length_b   1.000
_cell.length_c   1.000
_cell.angle_alpha   90.00
_cell.angle_beta   90.00
_cell.angle_gamma   90.00
#
_symmetry.space_group_name_H-M   'P 1'
#
loop_
_entity.id
_entity.type
_entity.pdbx_description
1 polymer ?
#
loop_
_entity_poly.entity_id
_entity_poly.type
_entity_poly.pdbx_seq_one_letter_code
_entity_poly.pdbx_strand_id
1 'polypeptide(L)'
;MASTGVKDPNLPDTLYITELVAPDLVNTMPEKTMEAVFDHGVITGDTITGNYEDARSALDSIETLGVSYDQVVALLEQEGVDKFIVSWNELVATVSSALDSSK
;
A
#
# COMPACT_ATOMS: atom_id res chain seq x y z
N MET A 1 0.74 8.37 -0.67
CA MET A 1 0.97 6.91 -0.76
C MET A 1 0.15 6.21 0.30
N ALA A 2 -0.44 5.06 -0.02
CA ALA A 2 -1.34 4.29 0.84
C ALA A 2 -1.00 2.80 0.78
N SER A 3 -1.53 2.01 1.73
CA SER A 3 -1.26 0.57 1.85
C SER A 3 0.23 0.22 2.09
N THR A 4 0.94 1.08 2.79
CA THR A 4 2.39 1.00 3.06
C THR A 4 2.75 0.15 4.28
N GLY A 5 1.81 -0.66 4.77
CA GLY A 5 2.10 -1.68 5.77
C GLY A 5 2.65 -2.95 5.11
N VAL A 6 3.84 -3.37 5.51
CA VAL A 6 4.51 -4.56 5.00
C VAL A 6 3.68 -5.81 5.30
N LYS A 7 3.52 -6.68 4.29
CA LYS A 7 2.67 -7.89 4.35
C LYS A 7 3.46 -9.18 4.48
N ASP A 8 4.74 -9.15 4.07
CA ASP A 8 5.66 -10.29 4.18
C ASP A 8 6.53 -10.12 5.44
N PRO A 9 6.46 -11.03 6.42
CA PRO A 9 7.26 -10.94 7.65
C PRO A 9 8.77 -11.08 7.43
N ASN A 10 9.22 -11.51 6.24
CA ASN A 10 10.64 -11.60 5.92
C ASN A 10 11.24 -10.27 5.44
N LEU A 11 10.41 -9.26 5.22
CA LEU A 11 10.83 -7.92 4.82
C LEU A 11 10.89 -7.01 6.05
N PRO A 12 11.77 -5.99 6.06
CA PRO A 12 11.75 -4.97 7.10
C PRO A 12 10.35 -4.35 7.17
N ASP A 13 9.75 -4.25 8.34
CA ASP A 13 8.41 -3.70 8.56
C ASP A 13 8.30 -2.18 8.27
N THR A 14 9.44 -1.52 8.10
CA THR A 14 9.60 -0.12 7.70
C THR A 14 9.87 0.08 6.19
N LEU A 15 9.99 -1.00 5.40
CA LEU A 15 10.44 -0.96 3.99
C LEU A 15 9.73 0.10 3.14
N TYR A 16 8.39 0.08 3.13
CA TYR A 16 7.62 1.01 2.28
C TYR A 16 7.65 2.46 2.76
N ILE A 17 8.32 2.75 3.88
CA ILE A 17 8.51 4.10 4.38
C ILE A 17 9.93 4.56 4.09
N THR A 18 10.95 3.75 4.38
CA THR A 18 12.35 4.11 4.15
C THR A 18 12.67 4.23 2.67
N GLU A 19 12.08 3.38 1.83
CA GLU A 19 12.35 3.34 0.38
C GLU A 19 11.44 4.27 -0.45
N LEU A 20 10.54 5.03 0.18
CA LEU A 20 9.60 5.91 -0.51
C LEU A 20 9.59 7.32 0.08
N VAL A 21 10.77 7.92 0.20
CA VAL A 21 10.96 9.28 0.73
C VAL A 21 11.33 10.23 -0.40
N ALA A 22 10.58 11.31 -0.57
CA ALA A 22 10.93 12.45 -1.42
C ALA A 22 10.17 13.71 -0.98
N PRO A 23 10.60 14.92 -1.42
CA PRO A 23 9.87 16.16 -1.15
C PRO A 23 8.42 16.12 -1.63
N ASP A 24 7.54 16.85 -0.94
CA ASP A 24 6.12 17.03 -1.29
C ASP A 24 5.27 15.75 -1.35
N LEU A 25 5.72 14.68 -0.69
CA LEU A 25 4.97 13.43 -0.56
C LEU A 25 4.39 13.22 0.84
N VAL A 26 3.22 12.58 0.88
CA VAL A 26 2.59 12.10 2.10
C VAL A 26 2.48 10.58 2.05
N ASN A 27 2.83 9.92 3.15
CA ASN A 27 2.60 8.50 3.35
C ASN A 27 1.54 8.29 4.44
N THR A 28 0.40 7.68 4.11
CA THR A 28 -0.68 7.37 5.06
C THR A 28 -0.38 6.01 5.70
N MET A 29 0.44 6.03 6.75
CA MET A 29 0.92 4.83 7.41
C MET A 29 -0.13 4.25 8.37
N PRO A 30 -0.32 2.91 8.41
CA PRO A 30 -0.98 2.27 9.53
C PRO A 30 -0.23 2.54 10.84
N GLU A 31 -0.94 2.57 11.98
CA GLU A 31 -0.36 2.86 13.30
C GLU A 31 0.86 1.98 13.62
N LYS A 32 0.76 0.66 13.41
CA LYS A 32 1.88 -0.27 13.62
C LYS A 32 3.12 0.06 12.79
N THR A 33 2.92 0.50 11.55
CA THR A 33 4.04 0.90 10.67
C THR A 33 4.65 2.21 11.16
N MET A 34 3.83 3.16 11.59
CA MET A 34 4.30 4.40 12.19
C MET A 34 5.13 4.14 13.46
N GLU A 35 4.69 3.23 14.33
CA GLU A 35 5.43 2.80 15.52
C GLU A 35 6.76 2.13 15.18
N ALA A 36 6.79 1.23 14.18
CA ALA A 36 8.03 0.60 13.74
C ALA A 36 9.04 1.62 13.19
N VAL A 37 8.58 2.58 12.39
CA VAL A 37 9.42 3.67 11.89
C VAL A 37 9.94 4.56 13.03
N PHE A 38 9.10 4.82 14.04
CA PHE A 38 9.51 5.59 15.21
C PHE A 38 10.58 4.85 16.04
N ASP A 39 10.44 3.53 16.22
CA ASP A 39 11.36 2.72 16.99
C ASP A 39 12.72 2.53 16.30
N HIS A 40 12.72 2.18 15.01
CA HIS A 40 13.95 1.77 14.32
C HIS A 40 14.00 2.11 12.82
N GLY A 41 13.18 3.07 12.34
CA GLY A 41 13.24 3.55 10.97
C GLY A 41 14.54 4.31 10.65
N VAL A 42 15.13 4.05 9.48
CA VAL A 42 16.33 4.75 9.00
C VAL A 42 15.98 5.57 7.76
N ILE A 43 15.94 6.90 7.90
CA ILE A 43 15.64 7.83 6.82
C ILE A 43 16.92 8.51 6.35
N THR A 44 17.36 8.22 5.12
CA THR A 44 18.66 8.66 4.58
C THR A 44 18.57 9.85 3.62
N GLY A 45 17.36 10.31 3.29
CA GLY A 45 17.12 11.41 2.36
C GLY A 45 16.09 11.02 1.30
N ASP A 46 16.20 11.61 0.11
CA ASP A 46 15.38 11.23 -1.04
C ASP A 46 15.81 9.85 -1.56
N THR A 47 14.91 8.88 -1.49
CA THR A 47 15.09 7.49 -1.92
C THR A 47 14.32 7.16 -3.19
N ILE A 48 13.63 8.13 -3.79
CA ILE A 48 12.83 7.94 -4.99
C ILE A 48 13.54 8.50 -6.22
N THR A 49 13.97 9.76 -6.21
CA THR A 49 14.37 10.45 -7.45
C THR A 49 15.64 9.88 -8.07
N GLY A 50 16.56 9.38 -7.25
CA GLY A 50 17.79 8.71 -7.70
C GLY A 50 17.56 7.32 -8.31
N ASN A 51 16.38 6.72 -8.09
CA ASN A 51 16.11 5.32 -8.37
C ASN A 51 15.15 5.09 -9.55
N TYR A 52 14.82 6.13 -10.33
CA TYR A 52 13.88 6.01 -11.45
C TYR A 52 14.32 5.03 -12.53
N GLU A 53 15.60 5.01 -12.90
CA GLU A 53 16.12 4.07 -13.90
C GLU A 53 16.06 2.63 -13.41
N ASP A 54 16.42 2.39 -12.14
CA ASP A 54 16.35 1.07 -11.52
C ASP A 54 14.90 0.57 -11.44
N ALA A 55 13.97 1.45 -11.06
CA ALA A 55 12.54 1.14 -11.01
C ALA A 55 11.98 0.78 -12.39
N ARG A 56 12.41 1.52 -13.43
CA ARG A 56 11.99 1.22 -14.81
C ARG A 56 12.54 -0.12 -15.30
N SER A 57 13.83 -0.36 -15.07
CA SER A 57 14.48 -1.64 -15.39
C SER A 57 13.81 -2.82 -14.69
N ALA A 58 13.43 -2.66 -13.42
CA ALA A 58 12.69 -3.68 -12.67
C ALA A 58 11.34 -3.99 -13.33
N LEU A 59 10.55 -2.97 -13.69
CA LEU A 59 9.27 -3.16 -14.36
C LEU A 59 9.42 -3.80 -15.75
N ASP A 60 10.40 -3.35 -16.55
CA ASP A 60 10.68 -3.93 -17.87
C ASP A 60 11.08 -5.42 -17.74
N SER A 61 11.83 -5.77 -16.70
CA SER A 61 12.25 -7.16 -16.46
C SER A 61 11.07 -8.10 -16.16
N ILE A 62 10.02 -7.61 -15.50
CA ILE A 62 8.81 -8.39 -15.19
C ILE A 62 8.09 -8.80 -16.47
N GLU A 63 8.00 -7.89 -17.45
CA GLU A 63 7.42 -8.18 -18.76
C GLU A 63 8.23 -9.27 -19.51
N THR A 64 9.56 -9.26 -19.40
CA THR A 64 10.40 -10.31 -20.01
C THR A 64 10.15 -11.71 -19.42
N LEU A 65 9.61 -11.78 -18.20
CA LEU A 65 9.20 -13.02 -17.54
C LEU A 65 7.78 -13.47 -17.92
N GLY A 66 7.11 -12.73 -18.82
CA GLY A 66 5.75 -13.02 -19.29
C GLY A 66 4.65 -12.54 -18.34
N VAL A 67 4.98 -11.67 -17.38
CA VAL A 67 4.00 -11.05 -16.49
C VAL A 67 3.62 -9.69 -17.06
N SER A 68 2.40 -9.56 -17.55
CA SER A 68 1.91 -8.30 -18.14
C SER A 68 1.62 -7.28 -17.04
N TYR A 69 2.33 -6.16 -17.06
CA TYR A 69 2.08 -5.05 -16.13
C TYR A 69 0.65 -4.53 -16.23
N ASP A 70 0.14 -4.34 -17.45
CA ASP A 70 -1.22 -3.83 -17.70
C ASP A 70 -2.29 -4.77 -17.12
N GLN A 71 -2.11 -6.09 -17.27
CA GLN A 71 -3.05 -7.07 -16.70
C GLN A 71 -3.02 -7.04 -15.17
N VAL A 72 -1.84 -6.92 -14.56
CA VAL A 72 -1.70 -6.84 -13.10
C VAL A 72 -2.38 -5.58 -12.56
N VAL A 73 -2.15 -4.42 -13.20
CA VAL A 73 -2.78 -3.15 -12.78
C VAL A 73 -4.30 -3.23 -12.92
N ALA A 74 -4.82 -3.74 -14.04
CA ALA A 74 -6.26 -3.89 -14.26
C ALA A 74 -6.91 -4.83 -13.22
N LEU A 75 -6.23 -5.93 -12.89
CA LEU A 75 -6.69 -6.86 -11.86
C LEU A 75 -6.74 -6.20 -10.47
N LEU A 76 -5.66 -5.51 -10.08
CA LEU A 76 -5.57 -4.84 -8.78
C LEU A 76 -6.59 -3.73 -8.62
N GLU A 77 -6.88 -2.97 -9.69
CA GLU A 77 -7.92 -1.96 -9.70
C GLU A 77 -9.30 -2.58 -9.48
N GLN A 78 -9.64 -3.62 -10.27
CA GLN A 78 -10.91 -4.32 -10.15
C GLN A 78 -11.11 -4.91 -8.75
N GLU A 79 -10.11 -5.65 -8.24
CA GLU A 79 -10.17 -6.19 -6.89
C GLU A 79 -10.24 -5.11 -5.81
N GLY A 80 -9.58 -3.97 -6.05
CA GLY A 80 -9.66 -2.81 -5.18
C GLY A 80 -11.10 -2.30 -5.06
N VAL A 81 -11.75 -2.04 -6.20
CA VAL A 81 -13.15 -1.61 -6.25
C VAL A 81 -14.07 -2.61 -5.56
N ASP A 82 -13.89 -3.90 -5.84
CA ASP A 82 -14.72 -4.97 -5.24
C ASP A 82 -14.56 -5.02 -3.72
N LYS A 83 -13.32 -4.92 -3.20
CA LYS A 83 -13.06 -4.87 -1.75
C LYS A 83 -13.72 -3.64 -1.10
N PHE A 84 -13.69 -2.50 -1.77
CA PHE A 84 -14.39 -1.30 -1.29
C PHE A 84 -15.91 -1.51 -1.22
N ILE A 85 -16.53 -2.08 -2.26
CA ILE A 85 -17.97 -2.39 -2.29
C ILE A 85 -18.35 -3.33 -1.14
N VAL A 86 -17.58 -4.39 -0.91
CA VAL A 86 -17.81 -5.33 0.20
C VAL A 86 -17.76 -4.61 1.54
N SER A 87 -16.68 -3.87 1.82
CA SER A 87 -16.52 -3.16 3.10
C SER A 87 -17.62 -2.11 3.35
N TRP A 88 -18.12 -1.47 2.28
CA TRP A 88 -19.23 -0.52 2.37
C TRP A 88 -20.54 -1.20 2.76
N ASN A 89 -20.85 -2.34 2.13
CA ASN A 89 -22.06 -3.10 2.44
C ASN A 89 -22.03 -3.65 3.88
N GLU A 90 -20.85 -4.10 4.35
CA GLU A 90 -20.65 -4.51 5.74
C GLU A 90 -20.90 -3.35 6.73
N LEU A 91 -20.41 -2.15 6.41
CA LEU A 91 -20.68 -0.95 7.20
C LEU A 91 -22.18 -0.64 7.26
N VAL A 92 -22.87 -0.63 6.11
CA VAL A 92 -24.32 -0.38 6.05
C VAL A 92 -25.09 -1.40 6.88
N ALA A 93 -24.78 -2.69 6.73
CA ALA A 93 -25.44 -3.75 7.51
C ALA A 93 -25.23 -3.57 9.02
N THR A 94 -24.01 -3.21 9.43
CA THR A 94 -23.66 -2.96 10.84
C THR A 94 -24.46 -1.79 11.41
N VAL A 95 -24.55 -0.68 10.67
CA VAL A 95 -25.32 0.51 11.08
C VAL A 95 -26.81 0.20 11.15
N SER A 96 -27.37 -0.51 10.17
CA SER A 96 -28.78 -0.93 10.18
C SER A 96 -29.10 -1.81 11.39
N SER A 97 -28.24 -2.80 11.68
CA SER A 97 -28.42 -3.67 12.84
C SER A 97 -28.40 -2.88 14.16
N ALA A 98 -27.49 -1.91 14.29
CA ALA A 98 -27.42 -1.07 15.49
C ALA A 98 -28.68 -0.21 15.67
N LEU A 99 -29.19 0.38 14.58
CA LEU A 99 -30.41 1.19 14.59
C LEU A 99 -31.65 0.36 14.95
N ASP A 100 -31.78 -0.86 14.42
CA ASP A 100 -32.92 -1.72 14.72
C ASP A 100 -32.87 -2.27 16.15
N SER A 101 -31.67 -2.53 16.70
CA SER A 101 -31.51 -2.92 18.11
C SER A 101 -31.79 -1.81 19.12
N SER A 102 -31.83 -0.55 18.65
CA SER A 102 -32.07 0.63 19.48
C SER A 102 -33.54 1.08 19.47
N LYS A 103 -34.42 0.36 18.76
CA LYS A 103 -35.88 0.55 18.75
C LYS A 103 -36.54 -0.35 19.78
#